data_AF-U9W7P7-F1
#
_entry.id   AF-U9W7P7-F1
#
_cell.length_a   1.000
_cell.length_b   1.000
_cell.length_c   1.000
_cell.angle_alpha   90.00
_cell.angle_beta   90.00
_cell.angle_gamma   90.00
#
_symmetry.space_group_name_H-M   'P 1'
#
loop_
_entity.id
_entity.type
_entity.pdbx_description
1 polymer ?
#
loop_
_entity_poly.entity_id
_entity_poly.type
_entity_poly.pdbx_seq_one_letter_code
_entity_poly.pdbx_strand_id
1 'polypeptide(L)' 'MDAVAFEDVNSDGAGPDIIVIAEYMTGIGPTGAQPVPVATVFFNDGYDYFATNSSIDELLSSRGVETIEDVRTTSKEVF' A
#
# COMPACT_ATOMS: atom_id res chain seq x y z
N MET A 1 6.64 8.68 -7.16
CA MET A 1 6.19 9.54 -6.05
C MET A 1 6.10 8.66 -4.83
N ASP A 2 6.83 9.02 -3.77
CA ASP A 2 6.68 8.34 -2.48
C ASP A 2 5.58 9.03 -1.69
N ALA A 3 4.71 8.25 -1.05
CA ALA A 3 3.60 8.75 -0.24
C ALA A 3 3.39 7.89 1.00
N VAL A 4 3.02 8.53 2.10
CA VAL A 4 2.59 7.88 3.34
C VAL A 4 1.29 8.53 3.81
N ALA A 5 0.31 7.72 4.19
CA ALA A 5 -0.94 8.17 4.77
C ALA A 5 -1.32 7.33 5.99
N PHE A 6 -2.12 7.92 6.87
CA PHE A 6 -2.60 7.32 8.12
C PHE A 6 -4.13 7.37 8.12
N GLU A 7 -4.77 6.25 7.83
CA GLU A 7 -6.21 6.13 7.69
C GLU A 7 -6.66 4.75 8.15
N ASP A 8 -7.85 4.63 8.74
CA ASP A 8 -8.47 3.34 9.04
C ASP A 8 -9.07 2.77 7.74
N VAL A 9 -8.30 1.95 7.01
CA VAL A 9 -8.67 1.52 5.64
C VAL A 9 -9.59 0.32 5.63
N ASN A 10 -9.55 -0.49 6.70
CA ASN A 10 -10.44 -1.64 6.89
C ASN A 10 -11.65 -1.32 7.79
N SER A 11 -11.74 -0.11 8.35
CA SER A 11 -12.82 0.35 9.23
C SER A 11 -12.99 -0.52 10.49
N ASP A 12 -11.89 -1.04 11.03
CA ASP A 12 -11.92 -1.92 12.21
C ASP A 12 -11.93 -1.16 13.54
N GLY A 13 -11.67 0.15 13.52
CA GLY A 13 -11.67 1.00 14.70
C GLY A 13 -10.48 0.77 15.65
N ALA A 14 -9.46 0.02 15.23
CA ALA A 14 -8.23 -0.22 16.00
C ALA A 14 -7.28 0.99 16.01
N GLY A 15 -7.53 1.97 15.13
CA GLY A 15 -6.71 3.15 14.92
C GLY A 15 -6.38 3.30 13.44
N PRO A 16 -5.53 4.26 13.07
CA PRO A 16 -5.12 4.38 11.68
C PRO A 16 -4.21 3.22 11.29
N ASP A 17 -4.46 2.64 10.13
CA ASP A 17 -3.49 1.84 9.39
C ASP A 17 -2.48 2.78 8.71
N ILE A 18 -1.38 2.21 8.22
CA ILE A 18 -0.35 2.95 7.48
C ILE A 18 -0.35 2.50 6.03
N ILE A 19 -0.63 3.43 5.13
CA ILE A 19 -0.50 3.23 3.68
C ILE A 19 0.87 3.74 3.26
N VAL A 20 1.64 2.90 2.57
CA VAL A 20 2.95 3.26 2.02
C VAL A 20 2.95 3.03 0.52
N ILE A 21 3.30 4.07 -0.24
CA ILE A 21 3.61 3.98 -1.66
C ILE A 21 5.07 4.40 -1.83
N ALA A 22 5.85 3.54 -2.47
CA ALA A 22 7.25 3.80 -2.77
C ALA A 22 7.54 3.47 -4.23
N GLU A 23 8.52 4.15 -4.82
CA GLU A 23 9.09 3.73 -6.09
C GLU A 23 10.31 2.85 -5.89
N TYR A 24 10.36 1.71 -6.59
CA TYR A 24 11.55 0.88 -6.63
C TYR A 24 12.14 0.84 -8.04
N MET A 25 13.47 0.86 -8.10
CA MET A 25 14.24 0.70 -9.33
C MET A 25 14.97 -0.64 -9.27
N THR A 26 14.89 -1.42 -10.35
CA THR A 26 15.43 -2.79 -10.40
C THR A 26 16.91 -2.85 -10.76
N GLY A 27 17.51 -1.76 -11.25
CA GLY A 27 18.94 -1.69 -11.50
C GLY A 27 19.41 -0.53 -12.38
N ILE A 28 20.61 -0.69 -12.94
CA ILE A 28 21.27 0.28 -13.83
C ILE A 28 21.18 -0.20 -15.28
N GLY A 29 20.43 0.52 -16.11
CA GLY A 29 20.20 0.23 -17.53
C GLY A 29 18.89 0.84 -18.04
N PRO A 30 18.63 0.93 -19.36
CA PRO A 30 17.45 1.63 -19.90
C PRO A 30 16.10 1.14 -19.36
N THR A 31 16.00 -0.15 -19.05
CA THR A 31 14.82 -0.79 -18.48
C THR A 31 14.88 -0.93 -16.95
N GLY A 32 16.08 -0.99 -16.37
CA GLY A 32 16.27 -1.08 -14.91
C GLY A 32 16.12 0.26 -14.19
N ALA A 33 16.29 1.36 -14.92
CA ALA A 33 16.19 2.73 -14.43
C ALA A 33 14.77 3.31 -14.49
N GLN A 34 13.76 2.53 -14.87
CA GLN A 34 12.37 2.97 -14.85
C GLN A 34 11.79 2.71 -13.44
N PRO A 35 11.35 3.74 -12.71
CA PRO A 35 10.71 3.55 -11.42
C PRO A 35 9.40 2.78 -11.59
N VAL A 36 9.14 1.84 -10.68
CA VAL A 36 7.86 1.13 -10.58
C VAL A 36 7.25 1.43 -9.21
N PRO A 37 6.02 1.94 -9.14
CA PRO A 37 5.34 2.15 -7.87
C PRO A 37 5.00 0.81 -7.23
N VAL A 38 5.20 0.72 -5.92
CA VAL A 38 4.75 -0.37 -5.06
C VAL A 38 3.98 0.21 -3.90
N ALA A 39 2.86 -0.43 -3.57
CA ALA A 39 2.00 -0.05 -2.46
C ALA A 39 1.83 -1.21 -1.49
N THR A 40 1.77 -0.90 -0.20
CA THR A 40 1.39 -1.84 0.86
C THR A 40 0.59 -1.11 1.93
N VAL A 41 -0.19 -1.87 2.70
CA VAL A 41 -0.92 -1.38 3.87
C VAL A 41 -0.47 -2.17 5.08
N PHE A 42 -0.02 -1.45 6.10
CA PHE A 42 0.24 -2.00 7.43
C PHE A 42 -1.00 -1.78 8.29
N PHE A 43 -1.73 -2.86 8.53
CA PHE A 43 -2.94 -2.87 9.34
C PHE A 43 -2.58 -2.84 10.83
N ASN A 44 -3.20 -1.93 11.57
CA ASN A 44 -3.05 -1.82 13.02
C ASN A 44 -4.01 -2.80 13.72
N ASP A 45 -3.52 -3.61 14.66
CA ASP A 45 -4.37 -4.53 15.43
C ASP A 45 -4.95 -3.95 16.72
N GLY A 46 -4.61 -2.68 17.03
CA GLY A 46 -5.05 -1.96 18.22
C GLY A 46 -4.14 -2.11 19.42
N TYR A 47 -3.04 -2.85 19.29
CA TYR A 47 -2.04 -3.10 20.34
C TYR A 47 -0.64 -2.61 19.94
N ASP A 48 -0.57 -1.52 19.16
CA ASP A 48 0.66 -0.96 18.58
C ASP A 48 1.42 -1.97 17.69
N TYR A 49 0.74 -2.98 17.17
CA TYR A 49 1.29 -3.96 16.26
C TYR A 49 0.71 -3.78 14.85
N PHE A 50 1.60 -3.90 13.86
CA PHE A 50 1.30 -3.65 12.46
C PHE A 50 1.63 -4.89 11.63
N ALA A 51 0.69 -5.31 10.77
CA ALA A 51 0.87 -6.44 9.87
C ALA A 51 0.41 -6.10 8.46
N THR A 52 1.06 -6.70 7.46
CA THR A 52 0.59 -6.64 6.08
C THR A 52 -0.34 -7.81 5.78
N ASN A 53 -1.13 -7.67 4.71
CA ASN A 53 -1.97 -8.75 4.19
C ASN A 53 -1.54 -9.07 2.76
N SER A 54 -0.99 -10.27 2.54
CA SER A 54 -0.44 -10.67 1.24
C SER A 54 -1.46 -10.63 0.10
N SER A 55 -2.74 -10.93 0.37
CA SER A 55 -3.77 -10.86 -0.65
C SER A 55 -4.10 -9.42 -1.05
N ILE A 56 -4.01 -8.48 -0.11
CA ILE A 56 -4.14 -7.05 -0.41
C ILE A 56 -2.93 -6.56 -1.20
N ASP A 57 -1.71 -6.92 -0.78
CA ASP A 57 -0.48 -6.54 -1.48
C ASP A 57 -0.47 -7.04 -2.94
N GLU A 58 -0.90 -8.29 -3.17
CA GLU A 58 -1.07 -8.85 -4.52
C GLU A 58 -2.11 -8.08 -5.35
N LEU A 59 -3.24 -7.70 -4.74
CA LEU A 59 -4.29 -6.94 -5.42
C LEU A 59 -3.81 -5.53 -5.80
N LEU A 60 -3.17 -4.81 -4.88
CA LEU A 60 -2.59 -3.48 -5.12
C LEU A 60 -1.55 -3.52 -6.25
N SER A 61 -0.67 -4.53 -6.22
CA SER A 61 0.34 -4.76 -7.26
C SER A 61 -0.29 -5.06 -8.61
N SER A 62 -1.29 -5.95 -8.66
CA SER A 62 -1.98 -6.33 -9.91
C SER A 62 -2.69 -5.16 -10.60
N ARG A 63 -3.11 -4.16 -9.82
CA ARG A 63 -3.82 -2.96 -10.30
C ARG A 63 -2.88 -1.82 -10.68
N GLY A 64 -1.58 -1.91 -10.35
CA GLY A 64 -0.64 -0.83 -10.60
C GLY A 64 -1.02 0.45 -9.85
N VAL A 65 -1.37 0.33 -8.57
CA VAL A 65 -1.77 1.46 -7.73
C VAL A 65 -0.63 2.47 -7.59
N GLU A 66 -0.93 3.76 -7.84
CA GLU A 66 0.06 4.84 -7.77
C GLU A 66 -0.28 5.90 -6.71
N THR A 67 -1.53 5.95 -6.25
CA THR A 67 -2.01 6.98 -5.31
C THR A 67 -2.69 6.40 -4.08
N ILE A 68 -2.73 7.18 -2.99
CA ILE A 68 -3.45 6.82 -1.76
C ILE A 68 -4.95 6.58 -2.05
N GLU A 69 -5.54 7.31 -2.98
CA GLU A 69 -6.96 7.12 -3.34
C GLU A 69 -7.21 5.78 -4.05
N ASP A 70 -6.26 5.31 -4.86
CA ASP A 70 -6.36 3.98 -5.49
C ASP A 70 -6.27 2.87 -4.44
N VAL A 71 -5.40 3.04 -3.42
CA VAL A 71 -5.34 2.14 -2.27
C VAL A 71 -6.69 2.12 -1.55
N ARG A 72 -7.25 3.30 -1.23
CA ARG A 72 -8.57 3.42 -0.57
C ARG A 72 -9.68 2.75 -1.38
N THR A 73 -9.70 2.95 -2.68
CA THR A 73 -10.69 2.35 -3.58
C THR A 73 -10.56 0.83 -3.58
N THR A 74 -9.33 0.32 -3.64
CA THR A 74 -9.05 -1.11 -3.64
C THR A 74 -9.40 -1.77 -2.30
N SER A 75 -9.08 -1.13 -1.17
CA SER A 75 -9.41 -1.66 0.16
C SER A 75 -10.92 -1.75 0.41
N LYS A 76 -11.71 -0.76 -0.03
CA LYS A 76 -13.18 -0.75 0.09
C LYS A 76 -13.90 -1.88 -0.67
N GLU A 77 -13.23 -2.54 -1.61
CA GLU A 77 -13.80 -3.68 -2.31
C GLU A 77 -13.56 -5.01 -1.57
N VAL A 78 -12.64 -5.01 -0.60
CA VAL A 78 -12.23 -6.21 0.15
C VAL A 78 -12.85 -6.22 1.56
N PHE A 79 -12.97 -5.06 2.19
CA PHE A 79 -13.57 -4.87 3.52
C PHE A 79 -14.98 -4.27 3.39
#